data_AF-A0A1M5KZK9-F1
#
_entry.id   AF-A0A1M5KZK9-F1
#
_cell.length_a   1.000
_cell.length_b   1.000
_cell.length_c   1.000
_cell.angle_alpha   90.00
_cell.angle_beta   90.00
_cell.angle_gamma   90.00
#
_symmetry.space_group_name_H-M   'P 1'
#
loop_
_entity.id
_entity.type
_entity.pdbx_description
1 polymer ?
#
loop_
_entity_poly.entity_id
_entity_poly.type
_entity_poly.pdbx_seq_one_letter_code
_entity_poly.pdbx_strand_id
1 'polypeptide(L)'
;MNKLMSFVLLAAAMGTGGAHAAESVFTWKSQALDKQLGTPVEGVKFSWTFTDQIGGKTSTASCLSNSEGVCEVKVTADKGFFSGSKLIGVVTYTKEGFDPIGVSQWLPTSDPLNKSMLVKLTNLAEVKRQEAVLAAGRAEVEDLRIQLAVAEDGSGVECANKAQCDKLFALTEIYINKASDMKIQTATATTIETFNPLQLYAIGMSAYRMPGKGDSSVVSVKTHCKEDGDLRSKACLERQVRIVNMFKPFIDSSLKK
;
A
#
# COMPACT_ATOMS: atom_id res chain seq x y z
N MET A 1 6.00 21.32 14.62
CA MET A 1 6.68 20.95 15.89
C MET A 1 7.22 19.53 15.72
N ASN A 2 8.51 19.38 15.40
CA ASN A 2 9.15 18.07 15.20
C ASN A 2 9.33 17.39 16.57
N LYS A 3 8.67 16.25 16.79
CA LYS A 3 8.91 15.41 17.95
C LYS A 3 10.21 14.63 17.71
N LEU A 4 11.29 15.04 18.38
CA LEU A 4 12.50 14.23 18.49
C LEU A 4 12.19 13.04 19.41
N MET A 5 12.14 11.83 18.86
CA MET A 5 12.13 10.61 19.68
C MET A 5 13.57 10.22 19.99
N SER A 6 13.95 10.33 21.25
CA SER A 6 15.23 9.81 21.76
C SER A 6 15.09 8.34 22.11
N PHE A 7 15.88 7.47 21.48
CA PHE A 7 16.03 6.07 21.90
C PHE A 7 17.24 5.96 22.82
N VAL A 8 17.03 5.42 24.02
CA VAL A 8 18.06 5.24 25.05
C VAL A 8 18.33 3.74 25.22
N LEU A 9 19.59 3.32 25.11
CA LEU A 9 20.01 1.93 25.36
C LEU A 9 20.95 1.88 26.57
N LEU A 10 20.62 1.08 27.60
CA LEU A 10 21.57 0.72 28.66
C LEU A 10 22.37 -0.50 28.23
N ALA A 11 23.68 -0.36 28.08
CA ALA A 11 24.59 -1.50 28.05
C ALA A 11 24.99 -1.86 29.49
N ALA A 12 24.99 -3.15 29.82
CA ALA A 12 25.56 -3.68 31.06
C ALA A 12 26.70 -4.63 30.68
N ALA A 13 27.95 -4.22 30.92
CA ALA A 13 29.08 -5.12 30.82
C ALA A 13 29.31 -5.80 32.18
N MET A 14 29.27 -7.13 32.22
CA MET A 14 29.70 -7.91 33.38
C MET A 14 31.11 -8.42 33.14
N GLY A 15 32.07 -7.99 33.97
CA GLY A 15 33.43 -8.49 33.95
C GLY A 15 34.22 -8.00 35.17
N THR A 16 34.56 -8.92 36.06
CA THR A 16 35.49 -8.72 37.19
C THR A 16 36.86 -9.27 36.81
N GLY A 17 37.81 -8.39 36.53
CA GLY A 17 39.21 -8.74 36.32
C GLY A 17 40.06 -7.48 36.28
N GLY A 18 40.91 -7.28 37.28
CA GLY A 18 41.81 -6.14 37.36
C GLY A 18 42.84 -6.18 36.23
N ALA A 19 42.84 -5.13 35.41
CA ALA A 19 43.87 -4.88 34.40
C ALA A 19 44.04 -3.38 34.23
N HIS A 20 45.28 -2.96 33.99
CA HIS A 20 45.70 -1.59 33.72
C HIS A 20 44.72 -0.89 32.76
N ALA A 21 44.39 0.37 33.08
CA ALA A 21 43.48 1.21 32.31
C ALA A 21 44.07 1.53 30.92
N ALA A 22 44.04 0.55 30.02
CA ALA A 22 44.22 0.78 28.60
C ALA A 22 43.05 1.64 28.12
N GLU A 23 43.34 2.60 27.26
CA GLU A 23 42.35 3.49 26.67
C GLU A 23 41.37 2.67 25.82
N SER A 24 40.18 2.40 26.35
CA SER A 24 39.13 1.69 25.63
C SER A 24 38.54 2.59 24.55
N VAL A 25 38.88 2.31 23.29
CA VAL A 25 38.28 2.97 22.12
C VAL A 25 37.00 2.22 21.75
N PHE A 26 35.88 2.94 21.75
CA PHE A 26 34.58 2.39 21.30
C PHE A 26 34.33 2.77 19.84
N THR A 27 33.92 1.80 19.03
CA THR A 27 33.56 2.03 17.63
C THR A 27 32.05 1.92 17.47
N TRP A 28 31.43 2.98 16.96
CA TRP A 28 29.99 3.04 16.71
C TRP A 28 29.74 3.24 15.23
N LYS A 29 28.99 2.31 14.64
CA LYS A 29 28.64 2.27 13.24
C LYS A 29 27.14 2.50 13.07
N SER A 30 26.77 3.35 12.13
CA SER A 30 25.41 3.47 11.62
C SER A 30 25.38 3.15 10.15
N GLN A 31 24.31 2.49 9.71
CA GLN A 31 24.02 2.25 8.30
C GLN A 31 22.66 2.85 7.94
N ALA A 32 22.64 3.74 6.95
CA ALA A 32 21.43 4.34 6.40
C ALA A 32 21.00 3.60 5.14
N LEU A 33 19.78 3.05 5.14
CA LEU A 33 19.15 2.44 3.97
C LEU A 33 17.85 3.17 3.63
N ASP A 34 17.51 3.22 2.34
CA ASP A 34 16.18 3.62 1.90
C ASP A 34 15.16 2.56 2.34
N LYS A 35 14.06 2.99 2.96
CA LYS A 35 13.05 2.11 3.53
C LYS A 35 12.33 1.28 2.47
N GLN A 36 12.14 1.82 1.27
CA GLN A 36 11.42 1.16 0.18
C GLN A 36 12.34 0.28 -0.66
N LEU A 37 13.51 0.81 -1.05
CA LEU A 37 14.42 0.13 -1.96
C LEU A 37 15.44 -0.75 -1.24
N GLY A 38 15.67 -0.53 0.05
CA GLY A 38 16.74 -1.19 0.81
C GLY A 38 18.15 -0.78 0.37
N THR A 39 18.28 0.20 -0.51
CA THR A 39 19.56 0.67 -1.04
C THR A 39 20.24 1.62 -0.06
N PRO A 40 21.59 1.67 -0.03
CA PRO A 40 22.30 2.60 0.83
C PRO A 40 22.01 4.08 0.53
N VAL A 41 21.99 4.92 1.57
CA VAL A 41 21.78 6.36 1.45
C VAL A 41 23.05 7.11 1.85
N GLU A 42 23.71 7.72 0.86
CA GLU A 42 24.92 8.53 1.05
C GLU A 42 24.62 9.94 1.63
N GLY A 43 25.55 10.48 2.39
CA GLY A 43 25.53 11.86 2.89
C GLY A 43 24.47 12.12 3.97
N VAL A 44 24.04 11.08 4.69
CA VAL A 44 23.19 11.20 5.88
C VAL A 44 24.08 11.66 7.04
N LYS A 45 23.75 12.79 7.65
CA LYS A 45 24.48 13.31 8.81
C LYS A 45 24.00 12.62 10.07
N PHE A 46 24.85 11.81 10.67
CA PHE A 46 24.63 11.22 11.99
C PHE A 46 25.32 12.08 13.05
N SER A 47 24.58 12.46 14.09
CA SER A 47 25.07 13.20 15.25
C SER A 47 24.80 12.38 16.51
N TRP A 48 25.88 11.99 17.17
CA TRP A 48 25.90 11.13 18.34
C TRP A 48 26.17 11.94 19.61
N THR A 49 25.47 11.59 20.68
CA THR A 49 25.73 12.04 22.04
C THR A 49 25.94 10.80 22.91
N PHE A 50 27.15 10.68 23.47
CA PHE A 50 27.54 9.61 24.35
C PHE A 50 27.47 10.09 25.80
N THR A 51 26.94 9.27 26.70
CA THR A 51 26.84 9.56 28.14
C THR A 51 27.35 8.38 28.95
N ASP A 52 28.36 8.60 29.78
CA ASP A 52 28.81 7.67 30.81
C ASP A 52 27.87 7.78 32.01
N GLN A 53 27.09 6.73 32.28
CA GLN A 53 26.15 6.76 33.40
C GLN A 53 26.82 6.73 34.78
N ILE A 54 28.08 6.32 34.87
CA ILE A 54 28.81 6.27 36.14
C ILE A 54 29.48 7.61 36.41
N GLY A 55 30.21 8.11 35.42
CA GLY A 55 30.97 9.36 35.54
C GLY A 55 30.18 10.63 35.25
N GLY A 56 28.97 10.52 34.70
CA GLY A 56 28.17 11.66 34.21
C GLY A 56 28.81 12.40 33.04
N LYS A 57 29.87 11.85 32.44
CA LYS A 57 30.63 12.47 31.35
C LYS A 57 29.88 12.32 30.04
N THR A 58 29.88 13.37 29.23
CA THR A 58 29.32 13.34 27.89
C THR A 58 30.39 13.60 26.84
N SER A 59 30.21 13.03 25.66
CA SER A 59 30.99 13.34 24.46
C SER A 59 30.07 13.35 23.24
N THR A 60 30.44 14.07 22.20
CA THR A 60 29.67 14.12 20.95
C THR A 60 30.54 13.78 19.76
N ALA A 61 29.97 13.08 18.79
CA ALA A 61 30.64 12.80 17.52
C ALA A 61 29.65 12.95 16.37
N SER A 62 30.13 13.28 15.19
CA SER A 62 29.30 13.29 13.99
C SER A 62 30.06 12.81 12.78
N CYS A 63 29.33 12.20 11.84
CA CYS A 63 29.88 11.77 10.57
C CYS A 63 28.80 11.90 9.47
N LEU A 64 29.23 11.83 8.22
CA LEU A 64 28.36 11.66 7.06
C LEU A 64 28.45 10.21 6.58
N SER A 65 27.32 9.61 6.19
CA SER A 65 27.37 8.30 5.55
C SER A 65 28.09 8.36 4.20
N ASN A 66 28.88 7.33 3.91
CA ASN A 66 29.55 7.15 2.62
C ASN A 66 28.61 6.55 1.56
N SER A 67 29.16 6.17 0.40
CA SER A 67 28.43 5.51 -0.70
C SER A 67 27.80 4.17 -0.34
N GLU A 68 28.26 3.51 0.73
CA GLU A 68 27.66 2.29 1.29
C GLU A 68 26.62 2.58 2.37
N GLY A 69 26.27 3.86 2.57
CA GLY A 69 25.35 4.31 3.61
C GLY A 69 25.92 4.19 5.01
N VAL A 70 27.23 3.95 5.15
CA VAL A 70 27.89 3.70 6.44
C VAL A 70 28.51 4.96 7.01
N CYS A 71 28.29 5.17 8.30
CA CYS A 71 28.86 6.24 9.11
C CYS A 71 29.52 5.61 10.34
N GLU A 72 30.83 5.76 10.51
CA GLU A 72 31.57 5.20 11.64
C GLU A 72 32.21 6.32 12.46
N VAL A 73 32.04 6.27 13.77
CA VAL A 73 32.73 7.15 14.72
C VAL A 73 33.48 6.31 15.75
N LYS A 74 34.70 6.75 16.04
CA LYS A 74 35.49 6.23 17.17
C LYS A 74 35.43 7.25 18.29
N VAL A 75 35.10 6.77 19.49
CA VAL A 75 34.88 7.66 20.64
C VAL A 75 35.88 7.30 21.73
N THR A 76 36.67 8.30 22.10
CA THR A 76 37.49 8.36 23.31
C THR A 76 36.85 9.41 24.22
N ALA A 77 36.97 9.28 25.55
CA ALA A 77 36.33 10.28 26.42
C ALA A 77 37.13 11.59 26.41
N ASP A 78 36.43 12.73 26.30
CA ASP A 78 37.07 14.05 26.17
C ASP A 78 37.93 14.44 27.38
N LYS A 79 37.64 13.87 28.57
CA LYS A 79 38.44 14.01 29.80
C LYS A 79 38.46 12.70 30.59
N GLY A 80 39.58 11.99 30.57
CA GLY A 80 39.79 10.71 31.28
C GLY A 80 39.18 9.53 30.53
N PHE A 81 38.95 8.40 31.21
CA PHE A 81 38.39 7.20 30.59
C PHE A 81 36.87 7.14 30.76
N PHE A 82 36.17 6.59 29.77
CA PHE A 82 34.84 6.05 30.00
C PHE A 82 34.96 4.84 30.92
N SER A 83 34.05 4.71 31.87
CA SER A 83 33.97 3.53 32.74
C SER A 83 33.68 2.23 31.98
N GLY A 84 33.29 2.36 30.70
CA GLY A 84 33.15 1.30 29.69
C GLY A 84 31.94 0.38 29.87
N SER A 85 31.51 0.14 31.11
CA SER A 85 30.41 -0.77 31.41
C SER A 85 29.01 -0.16 31.28
N LYS A 86 28.89 1.18 31.22
CA LYS A 86 27.62 1.91 31.12
C LYS A 86 27.68 3.13 30.20
N LEU A 87 28.25 2.96 29.01
CA LEU A 87 28.22 4.00 27.97
C LEU A 87 26.92 3.90 27.16
N ILE A 88 26.16 4.99 27.11
CA ILE A 88 24.95 5.12 26.30
C ILE A 88 25.24 6.04 25.11
N GLY A 89 24.85 5.62 23.90
CA GLY A 89 24.88 6.47 22.72
C GLY A 89 23.46 6.79 22.26
N VAL A 90 23.14 8.08 22.17
CA VAL A 90 21.93 8.59 21.52
C VAL A 90 22.34 9.17 20.18
N VAL A 91 21.58 8.88 19.14
CA VAL A 91 21.88 9.29 17.77
C VAL A 91 20.70 9.99 17.15
N THR A 92 21.01 11.09 16.49
CA THR A 92 20.09 11.80 15.61
C THR A 92 20.66 11.76 14.20
N TYR A 93 19.79 11.74 13.20
CA TYR A 93 20.22 11.75 11.81
C TYR A 93 19.38 12.73 11.01
N THR A 94 20.01 13.33 9.99
CA THR A 94 19.36 14.28 9.10
C THR A 94 19.86 14.08 7.67
N LYS A 95 18.93 14.15 6.72
CA LYS A 95 19.21 14.16 5.28
C LYS A 95 18.10 14.93 4.57
N GLU A 96 18.48 15.93 3.79
CA GLU A 96 17.53 16.67 2.97
C GLU A 96 16.81 15.73 1.99
N GLY A 97 15.49 15.91 1.85
CA GLY A 97 14.65 15.05 1.00
C GLY A 97 14.21 13.73 1.64
N PHE A 98 14.65 13.42 2.86
CA PHE A 98 14.20 12.25 3.62
C PHE A 98 13.45 12.64 4.90
N ASP A 99 12.55 11.76 5.34
CA ASP A 99 11.85 11.92 6.61
C ASP A 99 12.84 11.85 7.79
N PRO A 100 12.87 12.85 8.69
CA PRO A 100 13.71 12.79 9.90
C PRO A 100 13.26 11.70 10.90
N ILE A 101 12.07 11.11 10.72
CA ILE A 101 11.53 10.04 11.55
C ILE A 101 11.72 8.70 10.82
N GLY A 102 12.96 8.22 10.79
CA GLY A 102 13.29 6.87 10.32
C GLY A 102 13.06 5.81 11.40
N VAL A 103 13.06 4.55 10.98
CA VAL A 103 13.04 3.40 11.90
C VAL A 103 14.49 3.02 12.19
N SER A 104 14.91 3.09 13.46
CA SER A 104 16.24 2.69 13.90
C SER A 104 16.19 1.36 14.65
N GLN A 105 17.13 0.47 14.36
CA GLN A 105 17.29 -0.81 15.07
C GLN A 105 18.77 -1.03 15.40
N TRP A 106 19.04 -1.35 16.65
CA TRP A 106 20.36 -1.83 17.07
C TRP A 106 20.59 -3.24 16.55
N LEU A 107 21.75 -3.46 15.94
CA LEU A 107 22.16 -4.77 15.48
C LEU A 107 22.89 -5.51 16.61
N PRO A 108 22.62 -6.80 16.82
CA PRO A 108 23.36 -7.60 17.77
C PRO A 108 24.84 -7.65 17.35
N THR A 109 25.73 -7.48 18.32
CA THR A 109 27.19 -7.50 18.13
C THR A 109 27.80 -8.42 19.18
N SER A 110 28.72 -9.28 18.79
CA SER A 110 29.45 -10.17 19.70
C SER A 110 30.55 -9.44 20.48
N ASP A 111 31.01 -8.31 19.95
CA ASP A 111 32.05 -7.48 20.55
C ASP A 111 31.42 -6.30 21.29
N PRO A 112 31.61 -6.18 22.63
CA PRO A 112 31.04 -5.09 23.41
C PRO A 112 31.60 -3.71 23.03
N LEU A 113 32.78 -3.64 22.39
CA LEU A 113 33.42 -2.39 21.94
C LEU A 113 32.88 -1.91 20.59
N ASN A 114 32.16 -2.76 19.86
CA ASN A 114 31.59 -2.46 18.56
C ASN A 114 30.07 -2.38 18.65
N LYS A 115 29.48 -1.22 18.34
CA LYS A 115 28.03 -1.04 18.27
C LYS A 115 27.61 -0.71 16.85
N SER A 116 26.52 -1.31 16.39
CA SER A 116 26.00 -1.10 15.04
C SER A 116 24.51 -0.79 15.07
N MET A 117 24.09 0.24 14.34
CA MET A 117 22.69 0.62 14.18
C MET A 117 22.31 0.66 12.71
N LEU A 118 21.14 0.12 12.39
CA LEU A 118 20.49 0.26 11.08
C LEU A 118 19.43 1.35 11.17
N VAL A 119 19.44 2.29 10.23
CA VAL A 119 18.43 3.34 10.07
C VAL A 119 17.78 3.21 8.71
N LYS A 120 16.45 3.04 8.68
CA LYS A 120 15.66 3.03 7.45
C LYS A 120 14.99 4.39 7.26
N LEU A 121 15.36 5.10 6.20
CA LEU A 121 14.89 6.45 5.86
C LEU A 121 13.81 6.40 4.77
N THR A 122 12.81 7.28 4.86
CA THR A 122 11.76 7.38 3.85
C THR A 122 12.07 8.54 2.90
N ASN A 123 12.22 8.28 1.60
CA ASN A 123 12.39 9.33 0.59
C ASN A 123 11.07 10.08 0.33
N LEU A 124 11.03 11.37 0.67
CA LEU A 124 9.81 12.18 0.60
C LEU A 124 9.39 12.49 -0.85
N ALA A 125 10.35 12.60 -1.78
CA ALA A 125 10.03 12.82 -3.18
C ALA A 125 9.35 11.58 -3.78
N GLU A 126 9.80 10.39 -3.42
CA GLU A 126 9.20 9.14 -3.88
C GLU A 126 7.80 8.93 -3.29
N VAL A 127 7.60 9.22 -2.01
CA VAL A 127 6.26 9.19 -1.40
C VAL A 127 5.30 10.13 -2.14
N LYS A 128 5.71 11.37 -2.42
CA LYS A 128 4.89 12.32 -3.18
C LYS A 128 4.56 11.83 -4.59
N ARG A 129 5.50 11.17 -5.28
CA ARG A 129 5.26 10.57 -6.60
C ARG A 129 4.24 9.44 -6.50
N GLN A 130 4.38 8.55 -5.52
CA GLN A 130 3.44 7.45 -5.29
C GLN A 130 2.04 7.98 -4.96
N GLU A 131 1.93 9.00 -4.11
CA GLU A 131 0.67 9.68 -3.81
C GLU A 131 0.04 10.29 -5.07
N ALA A 132 0.83 10.93 -5.93
CA ALA A 132 0.34 11.49 -7.19
C ALA A 132 -0.17 10.39 -8.15
N VAL A 133 0.53 9.27 -8.27
CA VAL A 133 0.10 8.11 -9.08
C VAL A 133 -1.20 7.52 -8.53
N LEU A 134 -1.28 7.33 -7.21
CA LEU A 134 -2.50 6.85 -6.55
C LEU A 134 -3.66 7.83 -6.73
N ALA A 135 -3.42 9.13 -6.64
CA ALA A 135 -4.43 10.16 -6.87
C ALA A 135 -4.92 10.18 -8.32
N ALA A 136 -4.01 10.09 -9.30
CA ALA A 136 -4.36 10.00 -10.71
C ALA A 136 -5.19 8.74 -11.01
N GLY A 137 -4.79 7.59 -10.46
CA GLY A 137 -5.55 6.34 -10.61
C GLY A 137 -6.96 6.42 -10.01
N ARG A 138 -7.18 7.19 -8.94
CA ARG A 138 -8.51 7.34 -8.33
C ARG A 138 -9.48 8.09 -9.24
N ALA A 139 -9.01 9.15 -9.90
CA ALA A 139 -9.84 9.91 -10.83
C ALA A 139 -10.31 9.04 -12.01
N GLU A 140 -9.42 8.20 -12.54
CA GLU A 140 -9.76 7.28 -13.63
C GLU A 140 -10.76 6.19 -13.20
N VAL A 141 -10.58 5.61 -12.01
CA VAL A 141 -11.55 4.64 -11.46
C VAL A 141 -12.92 5.27 -11.25
N GLU A 142 -12.97 6.53 -10.80
CA GLU A 142 -14.23 7.24 -10.61
C GLU A 142 -14.94 7.54 -11.94
N ASP A 143 -14.20 7.94 -12.95
CA ASP A 143 -14.74 8.14 -14.30
C ASP A 143 -15.36 6.83 -14.85
N LEU A 144 -14.69 5.70 -14.68
CA LEU A 144 -15.22 4.39 -15.08
C LEU A 144 -16.51 4.01 -14.32
N ARG A 145 -16.65 4.38 -13.04
CA ARG A 145 -17.90 4.17 -12.29
C ARG A 145 -19.04 5.00 -12.85
N ILE A 146 -18.77 6.25 -13.21
CA ILE A 146 -19.75 7.13 -13.85
C ILE A 146 -20.16 6.53 -15.21
N GLN A 147 -19.18 6.10 -16.01
CA GLN A 147 -19.46 5.43 -17.29
C GLN A 147 -20.30 4.16 -17.12
N LEU A 148 -20.00 3.35 -16.09
CA LEU A 148 -20.79 2.16 -15.79
C LEU A 148 -22.22 2.50 -15.40
N ALA A 149 -22.42 3.47 -14.49
CA ALA A 149 -23.74 3.90 -14.08
C ALA A 149 -24.57 4.40 -15.28
N VAL A 150 -23.96 5.21 -16.15
CA VAL A 150 -24.60 5.68 -17.40
C VAL A 150 -24.92 4.52 -18.34
N ALA A 151 -24.02 3.54 -18.48
CA ALA A 151 -24.25 2.36 -19.31
C ALA A 151 -25.39 1.50 -18.76
N GLU A 152 -25.46 1.29 -17.44
CA GLU A 152 -26.53 0.51 -16.80
C GLU A 152 -27.89 1.19 -16.95
N ASP A 153 -27.95 2.51 -16.73
CA ASP A 153 -29.16 3.30 -16.96
C ASP A 153 -29.60 3.28 -18.43
N GLY A 154 -28.64 3.30 -19.35
CA GLY A 154 -28.86 3.22 -20.81
C GLY A 154 -29.11 1.81 -21.35
N SER A 155 -29.00 0.76 -20.53
CA SER A 155 -29.08 -0.63 -20.96
C SER A 155 -30.51 -1.10 -21.30
N GLY A 156 -31.52 -0.30 -20.95
CA GLY A 156 -32.93 -0.64 -21.14
C GLY A 156 -33.31 -0.98 -22.59
N VAL A 157 -33.95 -2.14 -22.76
CA VAL A 157 -34.61 -2.52 -24.01
C VAL A 157 -36.11 -2.66 -23.77
N GLU A 158 -36.88 -1.89 -24.50
CA GLU A 158 -38.35 -1.91 -24.44
C GLU A 158 -38.92 -3.03 -25.32
N CYS A 159 -40.01 -3.64 -24.87
CA CYS A 159 -40.82 -4.59 -25.62
C CYS A 159 -42.29 -4.16 -25.55
N ALA A 160 -43.04 -4.32 -26.65
CA ALA A 160 -44.37 -3.73 -26.77
C ALA A 160 -45.51 -4.64 -26.25
N ASN A 161 -45.31 -5.95 -26.26
CA ASN A 161 -46.31 -6.92 -25.86
C ASN A 161 -45.70 -8.13 -25.16
N LYS A 162 -46.56 -8.92 -24.52
CA LYS A 162 -46.15 -10.09 -23.72
C LYS A 162 -45.23 -11.05 -24.47
N ALA A 163 -45.57 -11.42 -25.71
CA ALA A 163 -44.78 -12.38 -26.48
C ALA A 163 -43.37 -11.85 -26.80
N GLN A 164 -43.25 -10.57 -27.18
CA GLN A 164 -41.96 -9.93 -27.40
C GLN A 164 -41.15 -9.82 -26.10
N CYS A 165 -41.79 -9.46 -25.00
CA CYS A 165 -41.13 -9.35 -23.71
C CYS A 165 -40.63 -10.70 -23.19
N ASP A 166 -41.40 -11.77 -23.38
CA ASP A 166 -41.00 -13.11 -23.00
C ASP A 166 -39.81 -13.59 -23.86
N LYS A 167 -39.80 -13.30 -25.18
CA LYS A 167 -38.63 -13.56 -26.06
C LYS A 167 -37.40 -12.74 -25.63
N LEU A 168 -37.57 -11.44 -25.35
CA LEU A 168 -36.51 -10.54 -24.90
C LEU A 168 -35.88 -11.02 -23.58
N PHE A 169 -36.71 -11.44 -22.63
CA PHE A 169 -36.23 -11.89 -21.33
C PHE A 169 -35.47 -13.22 -21.42
N ALA A 170 -35.93 -14.16 -22.25
CA ALA A 170 -35.20 -15.40 -22.55
C ALA A 170 -33.84 -15.12 -23.21
N LEU A 171 -33.77 -14.18 -24.16
CA LEU A 171 -32.50 -13.74 -24.75
C LEU A 171 -31.57 -13.09 -23.73
N THR A 172 -32.12 -12.37 -22.76
CA THR A 172 -31.36 -11.75 -21.67
C THR A 172 -30.72 -12.80 -20.77
N GLU A 173 -31.42 -13.89 -20.48
CA GLU A 173 -30.86 -15.03 -19.74
C GLU A 173 -29.66 -15.67 -20.48
N ILE A 174 -29.79 -15.87 -21.80
CA ILE A 174 -28.70 -16.37 -22.64
C ILE A 174 -27.52 -15.40 -22.64
N TYR A 175 -27.79 -14.10 -22.71
CA TYR A 175 -26.76 -13.07 -22.66
C TYR A 175 -25.98 -13.14 -21.34
N ILE A 176 -26.69 -13.15 -20.21
CA ILE A 176 -26.08 -13.24 -18.88
C ILE A 176 -25.22 -14.50 -18.77
N ASN A 177 -25.73 -15.67 -19.19
CA ASN A 177 -24.97 -16.92 -19.17
C ASN A 177 -23.68 -16.89 -20.01
N LYS A 178 -23.58 -16.01 -21.02
CA LYS A 178 -22.38 -15.85 -21.86
C LYS A 178 -21.42 -14.78 -21.36
N ALA A 179 -21.96 -13.70 -20.79
CA ALA A 179 -21.17 -12.52 -20.43
C ALA A 179 -20.68 -12.55 -18.97
N SER A 180 -21.42 -13.21 -18.07
CA SER A 180 -21.08 -13.40 -16.67
C SER A 180 -20.02 -14.48 -16.48
N ASP A 181 -19.15 -14.32 -15.48
CA ASP A 181 -18.26 -15.40 -15.00
C ASP A 181 -18.98 -16.33 -14.02
N MET A 182 -20.13 -15.89 -13.50
CA MET A 182 -20.94 -16.59 -12.51
C MET A 182 -22.17 -17.25 -13.14
N LYS A 183 -22.54 -18.42 -12.62
CA LYS A 183 -23.79 -19.11 -12.99
C LYS A 183 -25.00 -18.33 -12.48
N ILE A 184 -26.10 -18.41 -13.22
CA ILE A 184 -27.41 -17.92 -12.78
C ILE A 184 -27.84 -18.70 -11.53
N GLN A 185 -28.19 -17.97 -10.48
CA GLN A 185 -28.71 -18.49 -9.22
C GLN A 185 -30.25 -18.43 -9.21
N THR A 186 -30.80 -17.32 -9.69
CA THR A 186 -32.23 -17.05 -9.67
C THR A 186 -32.68 -16.57 -11.05
N ALA A 187 -33.74 -17.15 -11.59
CA ALA A 187 -34.42 -16.69 -12.78
C ALA A 187 -35.94 -16.76 -12.55
N THR A 188 -36.56 -15.61 -12.32
CA THR A 188 -38.01 -15.45 -12.15
C THR A 188 -38.58 -14.71 -13.37
N ALA A 189 -39.89 -14.48 -13.39
CA ALA A 189 -40.53 -13.73 -14.48
C ALA A 189 -40.05 -12.27 -14.59
N THR A 190 -39.46 -11.70 -13.53
CA THR A 190 -39.05 -10.29 -13.48
C THR A 190 -37.57 -10.08 -13.22
N THR A 191 -36.85 -11.09 -12.76
CA THR A 191 -35.48 -10.95 -12.28
C THR A 191 -34.62 -12.14 -12.70
N ILE A 192 -33.42 -11.87 -13.20
CA ILE A 192 -32.35 -12.86 -13.37
C ILE A 192 -31.16 -12.39 -12.56
N GLU A 193 -30.58 -13.26 -11.74
CA GLU A 193 -29.42 -12.94 -10.89
C GLU A 193 -28.44 -14.10 -10.87
N THR A 194 -27.15 -13.78 -11.00
CA THR A 194 -26.07 -14.75 -10.83
C THR A 194 -25.61 -14.82 -9.39
N PHE A 195 -24.88 -15.88 -9.04
CA PHE A 195 -24.18 -15.93 -7.75
C PHE A 195 -23.21 -14.75 -7.60
N ASN A 196 -22.98 -14.35 -6.35
CA ASN A 196 -21.97 -13.36 -6.01
C ASN A 196 -20.56 -13.89 -6.37
N PRO A 197 -19.74 -13.13 -7.12
CA PRO A 197 -18.40 -13.57 -7.47
C PRO A 197 -17.51 -13.83 -6.24
N LEU A 198 -16.79 -14.94 -6.27
CA LEU A 198 -15.84 -15.30 -5.20
C LEU A 198 -14.39 -14.97 -5.57
N GLN A 199 -14.07 -14.95 -6.85
CA GLN A 199 -12.75 -14.66 -7.37
C GLN A 199 -12.60 -13.15 -7.64
N LEU A 200 -11.41 -12.62 -7.40
CA LEU A 200 -11.07 -11.26 -7.81
C LEU A 200 -11.26 -11.13 -9.33
N TYR A 201 -11.85 -10.02 -9.74
CA TYR A 201 -12.16 -9.67 -11.13
C TYR A 201 -13.22 -10.52 -11.84
N ALA A 202 -13.84 -11.48 -11.15
CA ALA A 202 -14.98 -12.20 -11.70
C ALA A 202 -16.24 -11.31 -11.67
N ILE A 203 -17.02 -11.38 -12.76
CA ILE A 203 -18.21 -10.55 -12.96
C ILE A 203 -19.46 -11.37 -12.67
N GLY A 204 -20.29 -10.82 -11.79
CA GLY A 204 -21.67 -11.22 -11.60
C GLY A 204 -22.60 -10.26 -12.35
N MET A 205 -23.79 -10.73 -12.68
CA MET A 205 -24.78 -9.96 -13.41
C MET A 205 -26.17 -10.11 -12.81
N SER A 206 -26.99 -9.08 -13.02
CA SER A 206 -28.43 -9.16 -12.81
C SER A 206 -29.18 -8.51 -13.96
N ALA A 207 -30.43 -8.93 -14.16
CA ALA A 207 -31.37 -8.28 -15.06
C ALA A 207 -32.71 -8.09 -14.39
N TYR A 208 -33.37 -6.99 -14.72
CA TYR A 208 -34.69 -6.63 -14.21
C TYR A 208 -35.63 -6.30 -15.35
N ARG A 209 -36.81 -6.91 -15.34
CA ARG A 209 -37.94 -6.58 -16.22
C ARG A 209 -38.92 -5.70 -15.45
N MET A 210 -38.95 -4.43 -15.78
CA MET A 210 -39.85 -3.44 -15.21
C MET A 210 -41.12 -3.33 -16.08
N PRO A 211 -42.33 -3.53 -15.53
CA PRO A 211 -43.57 -3.37 -16.28
C PRO A 211 -43.76 -1.92 -16.76
N GLY A 212 -44.24 -1.76 -18.00
CA GLY A 212 -44.63 -0.49 -18.59
C GLY A 212 -46.16 -0.31 -18.62
N LYS A 213 -46.66 0.45 -19.61
CA LYS A 213 -48.11 0.58 -19.85
C LYS A 213 -48.63 -0.62 -20.64
N GLY A 214 -49.75 -1.21 -20.19
CA GLY A 214 -50.31 -2.40 -20.83
C GLY A 214 -49.37 -3.60 -20.70
N ASP A 215 -49.14 -4.31 -21.81
CA ASP A 215 -48.26 -5.48 -21.85
C ASP A 215 -46.78 -5.15 -22.14
N SER A 216 -46.43 -3.86 -22.16
CA SER A 216 -45.05 -3.43 -22.38
C SER A 216 -44.17 -3.64 -21.15
N SER A 217 -42.87 -3.78 -21.36
CA SER A 217 -41.89 -3.82 -20.28
C SER A 217 -40.55 -3.28 -20.76
N VAL A 218 -39.69 -2.90 -19.82
CA VAL A 218 -38.28 -2.55 -20.07
C VAL A 218 -37.40 -3.60 -19.38
N VAL A 219 -36.48 -4.21 -20.12
CA VAL A 219 -35.48 -5.12 -19.56
C VAL A 219 -34.14 -4.40 -19.51
N SER A 220 -33.53 -4.33 -18.34
CA SER A 220 -32.24 -3.70 -18.08
C SER A 220 -31.28 -4.69 -17.43
N VAL A 221 -29.97 -4.48 -17.59
CA VAL A 221 -28.92 -5.32 -16.99
C VAL A 221 -28.03 -4.49 -16.09
N LYS A 222 -27.49 -5.13 -15.06
CA LYS A 222 -26.46 -4.59 -14.17
C LYS A 222 -25.34 -5.59 -13.99
N THR A 223 -24.17 -5.09 -13.62
CA THR A 223 -22.98 -5.89 -13.36
C THR A 223 -22.37 -5.53 -12.01
N HIS A 224 -21.66 -6.47 -11.40
CA HIS A 224 -20.89 -6.23 -10.18
C HIS A 224 -19.66 -7.12 -10.14
N CYS A 225 -18.60 -6.68 -9.45
CA CYS A 225 -17.39 -7.46 -9.24
C CYS A 225 -17.14 -7.71 -7.76
N LYS A 226 -16.35 -8.76 -7.48
CA LYS A 226 -15.76 -8.92 -6.15
C LYS A 226 -14.69 -7.83 -5.96
N GLU A 227 -15.00 -6.86 -5.09
CA GLU A 227 -14.18 -5.68 -4.76
C GLU A 227 -14.29 -4.50 -5.74
N ASP A 228 -15.52 -4.04 -5.99
CA ASP A 228 -15.77 -2.72 -6.60
C ASP A 228 -15.35 -1.61 -5.61
N GLY A 229 -14.13 -1.08 -5.72
CA GLY A 229 -13.64 -0.19 -4.66
C GLY A 229 -12.24 0.36 -4.82
N ASP A 230 -11.30 -0.43 -5.31
CA ASP A 230 -9.88 -0.13 -5.25
C ASP A 230 -9.26 0.20 -6.63
N LEU A 231 -8.00 0.62 -6.64
CA LEU A 231 -7.28 0.89 -7.88
C LEU A 231 -7.03 -0.38 -8.71
N ARG A 232 -7.16 -1.56 -8.10
CA ARG A 232 -7.00 -2.85 -8.79
C ARG A 232 -8.26 -3.20 -9.55
N SER A 233 -9.43 -2.69 -9.15
CA SER A 233 -10.73 -2.94 -9.78
C SER A 233 -10.92 -2.24 -11.13
N LYS A 234 -9.96 -1.42 -11.59
CA LYS A 234 -10.02 -0.73 -12.90
C LYS A 234 -10.33 -1.69 -14.05
N ALA A 235 -9.58 -2.78 -14.17
CA ALA A 235 -9.80 -3.77 -15.23
C ALA A 235 -11.18 -4.44 -15.14
N CYS A 236 -11.73 -4.57 -13.94
CA CYS A 236 -13.08 -5.10 -13.74
C CYS A 236 -14.14 -4.11 -14.24
N LEU A 237 -14.04 -2.84 -13.84
CA LEU A 237 -14.93 -1.76 -14.27
C LEU A 237 -14.92 -1.60 -15.80
N GLU A 238 -13.76 -1.63 -16.44
CA GLU A 238 -13.66 -1.57 -17.91
C GLU A 238 -14.37 -2.75 -18.59
N ARG A 239 -14.30 -3.95 -17.99
CA ARG A 239 -14.99 -5.13 -18.52
C ARG A 239 -16.49 -5.06 -18.26
N GLN A 240 -16.93 -4.57 -17.09
CA GLN A 240 -18.33 -4.31 -16.77
C GLN A 240 -18.96 -3.33 -17.77
N VAL A 241 -18.36 -2.15 -17.97
CA VAL A 241 -18.82 -1.14 -18.94
C VAL A 241 -18.99 -1.74 -20.33
N ARG A 242 -18.00 -2.50 -20.79
CA ARG A 242 -18.04 -3.19 -22.09
C ARG A 242 -19.17 -4.21 -22.17
N ILE A 243 -19.36 -5.02 -21.13
CA ILE A 243 -20.45 -6.00 -21.08
C ILE A 243 -21.78 -5.26 -21.19
N VAL A 244 -22.06 -4.30 -20.31
CA VAL A 244 -23.33 -3.57 -20.33
C VAL A 244 -23.59 -2.91 -21.69
N ASN A 245 -22.59 -2.26 -22.29
CA ASN A 245 -22.71 -1.64 -23.62
C ASN A 245 -22.97 -2.64 -24.76
N MET A 246 -22.60 -3.92 -24.60
CA MET A 246 -22.83 -4.97 -25.59
C MET A 246 -24.22 -5.63 -25.47
N PHE A 247 -24.97 -5.36 -24.40
CA PHE A 247 -26.28 -5.96 -24.17
C PHE A 247 -27.30 -5.59 -25.26
N LYS A 248 -27.53 -4.29 -25.49
CA LYS A 248 -28.51 -3.82 -26.48
C LYS A 248 -28.17 -4.30 -27.90
N PRO A 249 -26.92 -4.18 -28.41
CA PRO A 249 -26.54 -4.74 -29.71
C PRO A 249 -26.79 -6.26 -29.82
N PHE A 250 -26.51 -7.02 -28.75
CA PHE A 250 -26.76 -8.46 -28.73
C PHE A 250 -28.25 -8.76 -28.91
N ILE A 251 -29.12 -8.07 -28.16
CA ILE A 251 -30.57 -8.22 -28.24
C ILE A 251 -31.08 -7.84 -29.64
N ASP A 252 -30.69 -6.67 -30.15
CA ASP A 252 -31.15 -6.17 -31.45
C ASP A 252 -30.77 -7.11 -32.60
N SER A 253 -29.56 -7.71 -32.54
CA SER A 253 -29.11 -8.70 -33.53
C SER A 253 -29.84 -10.04 -33.44
N SER A 254 -30.30 -10.41 -32.24
CA SER A 254 -30.98 -11.68 -31.98
C SER A 254 -32.48 -11.62 -32.27
N LEU A 255 -33.10 -10.43 -32.15
CA LEU A 255 -34.52 -10.24 -32.47
C LEU A 255 -34.81 -10.16 -33.98
N LYS A 256 -33.81 -9.80 -34.80
CA LYS A 256 -33.91 -9.75 -36.27
C LYS A 256 -33.86 -11.13 -36.95
N LYS A 257 -33.55 -12.19 -36.19
CA LYS A 257 -33.54 -13.58 -36.65
C LYS A 257 -34.85 -14.27 -36.24
#